data_AF-A0A3M4M1M9-F1
#
_entry.id   AF-A0A3M4M1M9-F1
#
_cell.length_a   1.000
_cell.length_b   1.000
_cell.length_c   1.000
_cell.angle_alpha   90.00
_cell.angle_beta   90.00
_cell.angle_gamma   90.00
#
_symmetry.space_group_name_H-M   'P 1'
#
loop_
_entity.id
_entity.type
_entity.pdbx_description
1 polymer ?
#
loop_
_entity_poly.entity_id
_entity_poly.type
_entity_poly.pdbx_seq_one_letter_code
_entity_poly.pdbx_strand_id
1 'polypeptide(L)' 'MPGIRTAAQAKAWLEQQGKSVQEFARENSVDPATTYQVLAGRKKGRRGEAHKVAVLLGMKIGVIPSQSSGPEQESND' A
#
# COMPACT_ATOMS: atom_id res chain seq x y z
N MET A 1 -5.28 -13.49 -10.87
CA MET A 1 -5.67 -12.06 -10.91
C MET A 1 -5.77 -11.59 -9.46
N PRO A 2 -4.95 -10.64 -8.96
CA PRO A 2 -5.14 -10.18 -7.60
C PRO A 2 -6.42 -9.34 -7.58
N GLY A 3 -7.50 -9.95 -7.09
CA GLY A 3 -8.74 -9.24 -6.80
C GLY A 3 -8.46 -8.10 -5.83
N ILE A 4 -9.21 -7.03 -5.98
CA ILE A 4 -9.14 -5.86 -5.11
C ILE A 4 -9.20 -6.33 -3.64
N ARG A 5 -8.14 -6.06 -2.87
CA ARG A 5 -8.10 -6.40 -1.44
C ARG A 5 -9.09 -5.51 -0.69
N THR A 6 -9.89 -6.11 0.18
CA THR A 6 -10.66 -5.34 1.16
C THR A 6 -9.73 -4.78 2.23
N ALA A 7 -10.21 -3.82 3.04
CA ALA A 7 -9.42 -3.27 4.13
C ALA A 7 -8.92 -4.34 5.12
N ALA A 8 -9.74 -5.35 5.39
CA ALA A 8 -9.35 -6.48 6.23
C ALA A 8 -8.21 -7.29 5.59
N GLN A 9 -8.28 -7.55 4.28
CA GLN A 9 -7.22 -8.26 3.54
C GLN A 9 -5.94 -7.43 3.44
N ALA A 10 -6.06 -6.11 3.28
CA ALA A 10 -4.91 -5.21 3.29
C ALA A 10 -4.19 -5.23 4.64
N LYS A 11 -4.94 -5.22 5.75
CA LYS A 11 -4.38 -5.34 7.10
C LYS A 11 -3.72 -6.72 7.31
N ALA A 12 -4.40 -7.79 6.93
CA ALA A 12 -3.84 -9.14 7.01
C ALA A 12 -2.57 -9.30 6.15
N TRP A 13 -2.51 -8.63 4.99
CA TRP A 13 -1.32 -8.61 4.16
C TRP A 13 -0.15 -7.90 4.85
N LEU A 14 -0.39 -6.76 5.50
CA LEU A 14 0.63 -6.09 6.32
C LEU A 14 1.12 -7.00 7.46
N GLU A 15 0.20 -7.66 8.16
CA GLU A 15 0.52 -8.63 9.22
C GLU A 15 1.34 -9.83 8.67
N GLN A 16 0.99 -10.34 7.49
CA GLN A 16 1.76 -11.40 6.80
C GLN A 16 3.18 -10.96 6.41
N GLN A 17 3.40 -9.67 6.15
CA GLN A 17 4.73 -9.11 5.91
C GLN A 17 5.48 -8.80 7.22
N GLY A 18 4.85 -9.00 8.38
CA GLY A 18 5.39 -8.60 9.68
C GLY A 18 5.46 -7.09 9.89
N LYS A 19 4.76 -6.30 9.05
CA LYS A 19 4.81 -4.83 9.09
C LYS A 19 3.57 -4.27 9.74
N SER A 20 3.75 -3.29 10.61
CA SER A 20 2.62 -2.53 11.15
C SER A 20 2.14 -1.48 10.14
N VAL A 21 0.90 -1.00 10.30
CA VAL A 21 0.35 0.10 9.49
C VAL A 21 1.23 1.35 9.58
N GLN A 22 1.79 1.64 10.76
CA GLN A 22 2.71 2.76 10.95
C GLN A 22 4.03 2.57 10.23
N GLU A 23 4.59 1.37 10.29
CA GLU A 23 5.87 1.05 9.66
C GLU A 23 5.74 1.11 8.14
N PHE A 24 4.68 0.51 7.60
CA PHE A 24 4.31 0.63 6.19
C PHE A 24 4.15 2.09 5.77
N ALA A 25 3.48 2.90 6.60
CA ALA A 25 3.29 4.32 6.30
C ALA A 25 4.63 5.07 6.24
N ARG A 26 5.51 4.81 7.21
CA ARG A 26 6.86 5.41 7.27
C ARG A 26 7.72 5.00 6.07
N GLU A 27 7.77 3.71 5.74
CA GLU A 27 8.53 3.18 4.59
C GLU A 27 8.03 3.78 3.27
N ASN A 28 6.72 3.95 3.12
CA ASN A 28 6.13 4.47 1.90
C ASN A 28 6.03 5.99 1.86
N SER A 29 6.56 6.69 2.89
CA SER A 29 6.48 8.14 3.05
C SER A 29 5.04 8.66 2.92
N VAL A 30 4.12 8.02 3.65
CA VAL A 30 2.71 8.41 3.73
C VAL A 30 2.31 8.58 5.19
N ASP A 31 1.27 9.36 5.44
CA ASP A 31 0.81 9.59 6.80
C ASP A 31 0.08 8.34 7.37
N PRO A 32 0.44 7.87 8.58
CA PRO A 32 -0.20 6.71 9.20
C PRO A 32 -1.67 6.96 9.49
N ALA A 33 -2.09 8.18 9.89
CA ALA A 33 -3.50 8.47 10.10
C ALA A 33 -4.30 8.42 8.79
N THR A 34 -3.72 8.88 7.67
CA THR A 34 -4.29 8.70 6.34
C THR A 34 -4.42 7.23 5.98
N THR A 35 -3.43 6.40 6.32
CA THR A 35 -3.48 4.95 6.07
C THR A 35 -4.63 4.29 6.83
N TYR A 36 -4.79 4.61 8.11
CA TYR A 36 -5.95 4.17 8.91
C TYR A 36 -7.28 4.66 8.34
N GLN A 37 -7.36 5.90 7.84
CA GLN A 37 -8.58 6.43 7.23
C GLN A 37 -8.96 5.73 5.92
N VAL A 38 -7.97 5.26 5.14
CA VAL A 38 -8.20 4.47 3.92
C VAL A 38 -8.66 3.06 4.28
N LEU A 39 -8.02 2.40 5.24
CA LEU A 39 -8.44 1.11 5.77
C LEU A 39 -9.86 1.18 6.37
N ALA A 40 -10.20 2.26 7.09
CA ALA A 40 -11.53 2.46 7.64
C ALA A 40 -12.60 2.87 6.61
N GLY A 41 -12.24 3.02 5.32
CA GLY A 41 -13.16 3.46 4.27
C GLY A 41 -13.61 4.92 4.36
N ARG A 42 -13.03 5.72 5.27
CA ARG A 42 -13.37 7.15 5.46
C ARG A 42 -12.82 8.02 4.33
N LYS A 43 -11.62 7.72 3.82
CA LYS A 43 -11.03 8.39 2.65
C LYS A 43 -11.16 7.49 1.41
N LYS A 44 -11.87 7.98 0.38
CA LYS A 44 -12.02 7.29 -0.92
C LYS A 44 -10.72 7.14 -1.74
N GLY A 45 -9.58 7.65 -1.28
CA GLY A 45 -8.30 7.48 -1.99
C GLY A 45 -8.26 8.04 -3.41
N ARG A 46 -8.93 9.17 -3.67
CA ARG A 46 -9.04 9.72 -5.04
C ARG A 46 -7.76 10.39 -5.54
N ARG A 47 -6.93 10.93 -4.64
CA ARG A 47 -5.67 11.64 -4.94
C ARG A 47 -4.74 11.71 -3.73
N GLY A 48 -3.46 12.00 -3.97
CA GLY A 48 -2.44 12.19 -2.93
C GLY A 48 -2.05 10.89 -2.21
N GLU A 49 -1.65 10.99 -0.96
CA GLU A 49 -1.20 9.84 -0.14
C GLU A 49 -2.27 8.75 -0.01
N ALA A 50 -3.54 9.14 0.12
CA ALA A 50 -4.64 8.18 0.22
C ALA A 50 -4.80 7.34 -1.06
N HIS A 51 -4.47 7.91 -2.23
CA HIS A 51 -4.42 7.14 -3.48
C HIS A 51 -3.26 6.16 -3.46
N LYS A 52 -2.07 6.64 -3.07
CA LYS A 52 -0.85 5.83 -2.96
C LYS A 52 -1.06 4.62 -2.05
N VAL A 53 -1.60 4.84 -0.84
CA VAL A 53 -1.95 3.78 0.12
C VAL A 53 -2.92 2.77 -0.48
N ALA A 54 -4.02 3.24 -1.10
CA ALA A 54 -5.03 2.34 -1.64
C ALA A 54 -4.48 1.44 -2.77
N VAL A 55 -3.56 1.96 -3.58
CA VAL A 55 -2.89 1.19 -4.63
C VAL A 55 -1.86 0.23 -4.06
N LEU A 56 -0.99 0.67 -3.15
CA LEU A 56 0.03 -0.17 -2.51
C LEU A 56 -0.58 -1.35 -1.73
N LEU A 57 -1.67 -1.10 -1.01
CA LEU A 57 -2.40 -2.14 -0.28
C LEU A 57 -3.21 -3.06 -1.21
N GLY A 58 -3.22 -2.80 -2.52
CA GLY A 58 -4.01 -3.56 -3.50
C GLY A 58 -5.52 -3.38 -3.34
N MET A 59 -5.97 -2.34 -2.64
CA MET A 59 -7.39 -2.01 -2.48
C MET A 59 -7.99 -1.29 -3.69
N LYS A 60 -7.15 -0.84 -4.62
CA LYS A 60 -7.56 -0.20 -5.85
C LYS A 60 -6.56 -0.47 -6.96
N ILE A 61 -7.07 -0.64 -8.18
CA ILE A 61 -6.26 -0.62 -9.40
C ILE A 61 -5.90 0.84 -9.69
N GLY A 62 -4.62 1.16 -9.61
CA GLY A 62 -4.08 2.48 -9.92
C GLY A 62 -2.59 2.39 -10.16
N VAL A 63 -2.03 3.42 -10.78
CA VAL A 63 -0.59 3.51 -11.04
C VAL A 63 -0.04 4.58 -10.10
N ILE A 64 0.89 4.20 -9.25
CA ILE A 64 1.70 5.16 -8.52
C ILE A 64 2.89 5.42 -9.45
N PRO A 65 3.15 6.66 -9.87
CA PRO A 65 4.38 6.95 -10.61
C PRO A 65 5.55 6.52 -9.73
N SER A 66 6.23 5.44 -10.11
CA SER A 66 7.27 4.85 -9.28
C SER A 66 8.44 5.82 -9.23
N GLN A 67 8.71 6.38 -8.06
CA GLN A 67 10.09 6.76 -7.75
C GLN A 67 10.75 5.46 -7.28
N SER A 68 11.46 4.86 -8.21
CA SER A 68 12.29 3.67 -8.19
C SER A 68 12.76 3.18 -6.82
N SER A 69 12.52 1.90 -6.51
CA SER A 69 13.33 1.13 -5.56
C SER A 69 13.19 -0.36 -5.87
N GLY A 70 14.18 -0.87 -6.61
CA GLY A 70 14.36 -2.28 -6.96
C GLY A 70 15.13 -2.40 -8.28
N PRO A 71 16.47 -2.38 -8.28
CA PRO A 71 17.23 -2.88 -9.43
C PRO A 71 17.03 -4.40 -9.50
N GLU A 72 17.08 -4.90 -10.73
CA GLU A 72 17.12 -6.31 -11.07
C GLU A 72 18.10 -7.09 -10.17
N GLN A 73 17.62 -8.16 -9.54
CA GLN A 73 18.47 -9.25 -9.05
C GLN A 73 17.86 -10.58 -9.49
N GLU A 74 17.88 -10.81 -10.79
CA GLU A 74 17.99 -12.17 -11.33
C GLU A 74 19.47 -12.31 -11.74
N SER A 75 20.27 -12.92 -10.86
CA SER A 75 21.62 -13.35 -11.21
C SER A 75 21.48 -14.50 -12.20
N ASN A 76 22.00 -14.30 -13.39
CA ASN A 76 22.19 -15.34 -14.39
C ASN A 76 23.20 -16.37 -13.86
N ASP A 77 22.83 -17.65 -13.82
CA ASP A 77 23.76 -18.78 -13.78
C ASP A 77 24.20 -19.12 -15.21
#